data_AF-A0AA36JH71-F1
#
_entry.id   AF-A0AA36JH71-F1
#
_cell.length_a   1.000
_cell.length_b   1.000
_cell.length_c   1.000
_cell.angle_alpha   90.00
_cell.angle_beta   90.00
_cell.angle_gamma   90.00
#
_symmetry.space_group_name_H-M   'P 1'
#
loop_
_entity.id
_entity.type
_entity.pdbx_description
1 polymer ?
#
loop_
_entity_poly.entity_id
_entity_poly.type
_entity_poly.pdbx_seq_one_letter_code
_entity_poly.pdbx_strand_id
1 'polypeptide(L)'
;MAMLSFVPFMVMAALGQETVETPVPTPPPEPIPAPRVLSSTPELTGDELIAAHRQQYLSTLASAGITGRKGAWLYGDYLNDVEGVHTAVGCAQACQADAKCYHWNFQVERARCDLKAENGGINEDISDWISGDVPRASKKPADEI
;
A
#
# COMPACT_ATOMS: atom_id res chain seq x y z
N MET A 1 -31.14 42.19 19.66
CA MET A 1 -30.26 41.26 20.39
C MET A 1 -29.11 40.93 19.43
N ALA A 2 -28.05 41.74 19.36
CA ALA A 2 -26.84 41.68 20.22
C ALA A 2 -26.27 40.25 20.27
N MET A 3 -25.05 39.93 19.85
CA MET A 3 -23.81 40.69 20.00
C MET A 3 -22.81 40.46 18.85
N LEU A 4 -22.13 41.55 18.49
CA LEU A 4 -20.84 41.60 17.81
C LEU A 4 -19.75 41.15 18.80
N SER A 5 -18.77 40.34 18.36
CA SER A 5 -17.49 40.24 19.05
C SER A 5 -16.34 40.17 18.06
N PHE A 6 -15.70 41.32 17.91
CA PHE A 6 -14.34 41.53 17.42
C PHE A 6 -13.35 40.75 18.30
N VAL A 7 -12.30 40.19 17.69
CA VAL A 7 -11.08 39.82 18.42
C VAL A 7 -9.92 40.64 17.84
N PRO A 8 -9.12 41.32 18.68
CA PRO A 8 -8.17 42.33 18.23
C PRO A 8 -6.80 41.76 17.83
N PHE A 9 -6.17 42.50 16.93
CA PHE A 9 -4.75 42.51 16.61
C PHE A 9 -3.92 42.83 17.87
N MET A 10 -2.86 42.07 18.16
CA MET A 10 -1.78 42.56 19.01
C MET A 10 -0.42 41.97 18.62
N VAL A 11 0.38 42.81 17.98
CA VAL A 11 1.83 42.69 17.81
C VAL A 11 2.49 43.12 19.11
N MET A 12 3.41 42.32 19.64
CA MET A 12 4.42 42.78 20.60
C MET A 12 5.75 42.09 20.28
N ALA A 13 6.66 42.84 19.68
CA ALA A 13 8.09 42.56 19.66
C ALA A 13 8.65 42.85 21.06
N ALA A 14 9.44 41.93 21.61
CA ALA A 14 10.26 42.16 22.79
C ALA A 14 11.70 41.77 22.47
N LEU A 15 12.57 42.78 22.42
CA LEU A 15 14.03 42.66 22.39
C LEU A 15 14.49 42.25 23.80
N GLY A 16 14.85 40.98 23.98
CA GLY A 16 15.50 40.48 25.19
C GLY A 16 17.02 40.49 25.01
N GLN A 17 17.70 41.21 25.91
CA GLN A 17 19.16 41.39 25.94
C GLN A 17 19.88 40.08 26.30
N GLU A 18 20.80 39.62 25.46
CA GLU A 18 21.76 38.56 25.80
C GLU A 18 22.90 39.16 26.64
N THR A 19 23.01 38.69 27.88
CA THR A 19 24.13 38.96 28.77
C THR A 19 25.35 38.14 28.34
N VAL A 20 26.44 38.83 28.04
CA VAL A 20 27.74 38.24 27.71
C VAL A 20 28.33 37.57 28.96
N GLU A 21 28.34 36.24 28.98
CA GLU A 21 29.09 35.45 29.95
C GLU A 21 30.39 34.95 29.30
N THR A 22 31.53 35.35 29.87
CA THR A 22 32.87 34.96 29.43
C THR A 22 33.07 33.44 29.51
N PRO A 23 33.51 32.76 28.44
CA PRO A 23 33.80 31.33 28.53
C PRO A 23 35.14 31.08 29.24
N VAL A 24 35.09 30.30 30.32
CA VAL A 24 36.25 29.68 30.96
C VAL A 24 36.85 28.64 29.99
N PRO A 25 38.17 28.58 29.78
CA PRO A 25 38.78 27.55 28.94
C PRO A 25 38.62 26.16 29.58
N THR A 26 37.76 25.33 29.01
CA THR A 26 37.62 23.90 29.34
C THR A 26 38.83 23.11 28.87
N PRO A 27 39.32 22.13 29.66
CA PRO A 27 40.36 21.20 29.22
C PRO A 27 39.89 20.39 28.00
N PRO A 28 40.82 19.90 27.15
CA PRO A 28 40.46 19.13 25.96
C PRO A 28 39.65 17.88 26.34
N PRO A 29 38.49 17.63 25.71
CA PRO A 29 37.72 16.43 25.96
C PRO A 29 38.50 15.21 25.48
N GLU A 30 38.55 14.16 26.31
CA GLU A 30 39.02 12.85 25.91
C GLU A 30 38.23 12.36 24.68
N PRO A 31 38.86 11.64 23.73
CA PRO A 31 38.17 11.11 22.58
C PRO A 31 37.09 10.11 23.03
N ILE A 32 35.83 10.54 22.93
CA ILE A 32 34.66 9.69 23.17
C ILE A 32 34.76 8.50 22.22
N PRO A 33 34.74 7.24 22.70
CA PRO A 33 34.71 6.08 21.83
C PRO A 33 33.46 6.16 20.94
N ALA A 34 33.67 6.09 19.63
CA ALA A 34 32.60 6.21 18.64
C ALA A 34 31.45 5.22 18.96
N PRO A 35 30.19 5.62 18.79
CA PRO A 35 29.06 4.72 18.92
C PRO A 35 29.27 3.50 18.01
N ARG A 36 29.20 2.30 18.58
CA ARG A 36 29.17 1.06 17.79
C ARG A 36 27.93 1.14 16.91
N VAL A 37 28.14 1.23 15.59
CA VAL A 37 27.06 1.17 14.60
C VAL A 37 26.38 -0.18 14.77
N LEU A 38 25.20 -0.16 15.42
CA LEU A 38 24.35 -1.34 15.49
C LEU A 38 23.95 -1.69 14.05
N SER A 39 24.21 -2.94 13.71
CA SER A 39 23.96 -3.55 12.40
C SER A 39 22.58 -3.16 11.87
N SER A 40 22.57 -2.40 10.78
CA SER A 40 21.36 -2.00 10.07
C SER A 40 20.73 -3.24 9.42
N THR A 41 19.48 -3.55 9.78
CA THR A 41 18.64 -4.44 9.00
C THR A 41 18.63 -3.94 7.55
N PRO A 42 18.87 -4.78 6.53
CA PRO A 42 18.74 -4.35 5.15
C PRO A 42 17.29 -3.92 4.91
N GLU A 43 17.10 -2.65 4.58
CA GLU A 43 15.82 -2.10 4.13
C GLU A 43 15.53 -2.69 2.74
N LEU A 44 14.46 -3.48 2.61
CA LEU A 44 14.01 -3.99 1.32
C LEU A 44 13.55 -2.80 0.47
N THR A 45 14.06 -2.68 -0.75
CA THR A 45 13.70 -1.57 -1.66
C THR A 45 13.26 -2.10 -3.03
N GLY A 46 12.49 -1.29 -3.76
CA GLY A 46 12.06 -1.59 -5.13
C GLY A 46 11.33 -2.93 -5.25
N ASP A 47 11.80 -3.77 -6.19
CA ASP A 47 11.18 -5.05 -6.54
C ASP A 47 11.11 -6.04 -5.37
N GLU A 48 12.10 -6.01 -4.47
CA GLU A 48 12.12 -6.89 -3.30
C GLU A 48 11.01 -6.52 -2.30
N LEU A 49 10.75 -5.22 -2.14
CA LEU A 49 9.65 -4.72 -1.31
C LEU A 49 8.29 -5.09 -1.90
N ILE A 50 8.12 -4.92 -3.22
CA ILE A 50 6.89 -5.30 -3.93
C ILE A 50 6.66 -6.82 -3.80
N ALA A 51 7.71 -7.62 -3.95
CA ALA A 51 7.62 -9.07 -3.77
C ALA A 51 7.23 -9.46 -2.34
N ALA A 52 7.80 -8.80 -1.33
CA ALA A 52 7.45 -9.03 0.07
C ALA A 52 5.99 -8.69 0.37
N HIS A 53 5.52 -7.51 -0.06
CA HIS A 53 4.11 -7.12 0.10
C HIS A 53 3.17 -8.09 -0.63
N ARG A 54 3.51 -8.48 -1.86
CA ARG A 54 2.74 -9.46 -2.62
C ARG A 54 2.58 -10.77 -1.85
N GLN A 55 3.67 -11.27 -1.26
CA GLN A 55 3.65 -12.50 -0.48
C GLN A 55 2.76 -12.39 0.77
N GLN A 56 2.70 -11.23 1.42
CA GLN A 56 1.80 -10.98 2.55
C GLN A 56 0.32 -11.01 2.13
N TYR A 57 -0.02 -10.43 0.98
CA TYR A 57 -1.39 -10.51 0.47
C TYR A 57 -1.77 -11.93 0.05
N LEU A 58 -0.86 -12.68 -0.58
CA LEU A 58 -1.08 -14.08 -0.94
C LEU A 58 -1.28 -14.98 0.29
N SER A 59 -0.53 -14.77 1.38
CA SER A 59 -0.74 -15.52 2.62
C SER A 59 -2.09 -15.19 3.28
N THR A 60 -2.52 -13.93 3.19
CA THR A 60 -3.83 -13.48 3.68
C THR A 60 -4.96 -14.11 2.89
N LEU A 61 -4.84 -14.17 1.55
CA LEU A 61 -5.79 -14.85 0.67
C LEU A 61 -5.87 -16.35 0.99
N ALA A 62 -4.72 -17.02 1.13
CA ALA A 62 -4.67 -18.43 1.48
C ALA A 62 -5.35 -18.72 2.83
N SER A 63 -5.13 -17.86 3.83
CA SER A 63 -5.78 -17.98 5.15
C SER A 63 -7.30 -17.78 5.09
N ALA A 64 -7.79 -17.02 4.09
CA ALA A 64 -9.21 -16.84 3.80
C ALA A 64 -9.79 -17.95 2.90
N GLY A 65 -8.99 -18.94 2.49
CA GLY A 65 -9.41 -19.99 1.55
C GLY A 65 -9.60 -19.50 0.12
N ILE A 66 -8.98 -18.37 -0.26
CA ILE A 66 -9.06 -17.78 -1.58
C ILE A 66 -7.76 -18.06 -2.34
N THR A 67 -7.87 -18.63 -3.53
CA THR A 67 -6.72 -18.86 -4.41
C THR A 67 -6.38 -17.57 -5.16
N GLY A 68 -5.15 -17.07 -4.96
CA GLY A 68 -4.57 -15.98 -5.75
C GLY A 68 -3.18 -16.35 -6.27
N ARG A 69 -2.73 -15.63 -7.30
CA ARG A 69 -1.42 -15.82 -7.94
C ARG A 69 -0.82 -14.49 -8.35
N LYS A 70 0.51 -14.46 -8.57
CA LYS A 70 1.21 -13.30 -9.14
C LYS A 70 0.71 -13.07 -10.58
N GLY A 71 0.57 -11.80 -10.96
CA GLY A 71 0.17 -11.41 -12.30
C GLY A 71 -1.19 -10.73 -12.35
N ALA A 72 -1.61 -10.39 -13.55
CA ALA A 72 -2.89 -9.71 -13.80
C ALA A 72 -3.62 -10.36 -14.97
N TRP A 73 -4.93 -10.50 -14.85
CA TRP A 73 -5.80 -10.70 -15.98
C TRP A 73 -5.79 -9.46 -16.88
N LEU A 74 -5.40 -9.67 -18.14
CA LEU A 74 -5.38 -8.67 -19.18
C LEU A 74 -6.62 -8.79 -20.05
N TYR A 75 -7.07 -7.63 -20.52
CA TYR A 75 -8.33 -7.48 -21.24
C TYR A 75 -9.53 -7.86 -20.35
N GLY A 76 -10.75 -7.75 -20.90
CA GLY A 76 -11.97 -8.04 -20.13
C GLY A 76 -12.24 -7.04 -19.01
N ASP A 77 -11.78 -5.80 -19.13
CA ASP A 77 -12.05 -4.74 -18.15
C ASP A 77 -13.56 -4.58 -17.92
N TYR A 78 -13.99 -4.67 -16.67
CA TYR A 78 -15.38 -4.50 -16.28
C TYR A 78 -15.54 -3.36 -15.27
N LEU A 79 -14.89 -3.46 -14.12
CA LEU A 79 -14.81 -2.37 -13.13
C LEU A 79 -13.36 -2.18 -12.73
N ASN A 80 -12.90 -0.93 -12.73
CA ASN A 80 -11.54 -0.59 -12.34
C ASN A 80 -11.57 0.30 -11.12
N ASP A 81 -10.60 0.11 -10.23
CA ASP A 81 -10.46 0.86 -8.98
C ASP A 81 -11.76 0.89 -8.15
N VAL A 82 -12.25 -0.30 -7.79
CA VAL A 82 -13.50 -0.44 -7.04
C VAL A 82 -13.41 0.33 -5.71
N GLU A 83 -14.26 1.34 -5.58
CA GLU A 83 -14.27 2.24 -4.43
C GLU A 83 -14.50 1.48 -3.12
N GLY A 84 -13.68 1.81 -2.11
CA GLY A 84 -13.74 1.19 -0.78
C GLY A 84 -13.14 -0.22 -0.69
N VAL A 85 -12.59 -0.76 -1.77
CA VAL A 85 -11.98 -2.11 -1.79
C VAL A 85 -10.46 -2.01 -1.90
N HIS A 86 -9.80 -1.96 -0.74
CA HIS A 86 -8.35 -1.77 -0.63
C HIS A 86 -7.59 -3.00 -0.12
N THR A 87 -8.18 -4.18 -0.23
CA THR A 87 -7.52 -5.43 0.18
C THR A 87 -7.69 -6.50 -0.88
N ALA A 88 -6.70 -7.38 -1.03
CA ALA A 88 -6.77 -8.49 -1.99
C ALA A 88 -7.97 -9.42 -1.69
N VAL A 89 -8.22 -9.72 -0.41
CA VAL A 89 -9.39 -10.51 0.03
C VAL A 89 -10.69 -9.81 -0.33
N GLY A 90 -10.79 -8.50 -0.05
CA GLY A 90 -11.95 -7.70 -0.42
C GLY A 90 -12.18 -7.68 -1.93
N CYS A 91 -11.12 -7.62 -2.73
CA CYS A 91 -11.23 -7.64 -4.19
C CYS A 91 -11.77 -8.97 -4.72
N ALA A 92 -11.26 -10.09 -4.20
CA ALA A 92 -11.77 -11.42 -4.53
C ALA A 92 -13.25 -11.59 -4.10
N GLN A 93 -13.63 -11.10 -2.92
CA GLN A 93 -15.01 -11.14 -2.42
C GLN A 93 -15.94 -10.25 -3.25
N ALA A 94 -15.51 -9.05 -3.61
CA ALA A 94 -16.25 -8.14 -4.48
C ALA A 94 -16.50 -8.79 -5.84
N CYS A 95 -15.48 -9.43 -6.42
CA CYS A 95 -15.65 -10.21 -7.64
C CYS A 95 -16.65 -11.34 -7.43
N GLN A 96 -16.52 -12.13 -6.36
CA GLN A 96 -17.41 -13.26 -6.11
C GLN A 96 -18.89 -12.83 -5.99
N ALA A 97 -19.15 -11.68 -5.37
CA ALA A 97 -20.48 -11.09 -5.22
C ALA A 97 -21.05 -10.51 -6.52
N ASP A 98 -20.21 -10.06 -7.46
CA ASP A 98 -20.64 -9.51 -8.74
C ASP A 98 -20.77 -10.61 -9.81
N ALA A 99 -22.00 -10.87 -10.26
CA ALA A 99 -22.29 -11.90 -11.27
C ALA A 99 -21.59 -11.69 -12.63
N LYS A 100 -21.16 -10.47 -12.95
CA LYS A 100 -20.43 -10.14 -14.19
C LYS A 100 -18.92 -10.27 -14.05
N CYS A 101 -18.40 -10.39 -12.82
CA CYS A 101 -16.99 -10.60 -12.58
C CYS A 101 -16.65 -12.09 -12.68
N TYR A 102 -15.54 -12.43 -13.31
CA TYR A 102 -15.02 -13.79 -13.42
C TYR A 102 -13.60 -13.87 -12.90
N HIS A 103 -12.85 -12.78 -13.07
CA HIS A 103 -11.49 -12.65 -12.60
C HIS A 103 -11.30 -11.33 -11.87
N TRP A 104 -10.34 -11.30 -10.95
CA TRP A 104 -10.01 -10.09 -10.20
C TRP A 104 -8.52 -9.86 -10.22
N ASN A 105 -8.14 -8.59 -10.17
CA ASN A 105 -6.78 -8.11 -10.07
C ASN A 105 -6.68 -7.16 -8.88
N PHE A 106 -5.64 -7.32 -8.08
CA PHE A 106 -5.31 -6.45 -6.97
C PHE A 106 -3.87 -5.92 -7.15
N GLN A 107 -3.71 -4.62 -7.29
CA GLN A 107 -2.40 -3.99 -7.37
C GLN A 107 -1.85 -3.78 -5.96
N VAL A 108 -0.67 -4.33 -5.71
CA VAL A 108 -0.03 -4.39 -4.40
C VAL A 108 0.35 -3.00 -3.90
N GLU A 109 0.91 -2.15 -4.76
CA GLU A 109 1.45 -0.85 -4.34
C GLU A 109 0.38 0.19 -4.04
N ARG A 110 -0.70 0.22 -4.84
CA ARG A 110 -1.77 1.22 -4.70
C ARG A 110 -2.99 0.70 -3.95
N ALA A 111 -2.98 -0.57 -3.57
CA ALA A 111 -4.15 -1.26 -3.02
C ALA A 111 -5.41 -1.07 -3.90
N ARG A 112 -5.22 -1.17 -5.23
CA ARG A 112 -6.26 -0.98 -6.24
C ARG A 112 -6.91 -2.32 -6.58
N CYS A 113 -8.24 -2.35 -6.66
CA CYS A 113 -8.99 -3.53 -7.09
C CYS A 113 -9.61 -3.32 -8.48
N ASP A 114 -9.33 -4.22 -9.41
CA ASP A 114 -9.99 -4.28 -10.71
C ASP A 114 -10.71 -5.63 -10.88
N LEU A 115 -11.96 -5.55 -11.33
CA LEU A 115 -12.81 -6.68 -11.67
C LEU A 115 -12.82 -6.87 -13.18
N LYS A 116 -12.68 -8.12 -13.62
CA LYS A 116 -12.65 -8.52 -15.03
C LYS A 116 -13.82 -9.44 -15.34
N ALA A 117 -14.38 -9.26 -16.53
CA ALA A 117 -15.38 -10.13 -17.13
C ALA A 117 -14.77 -11.49 -17.53
N GLU A 118 -15.57 -12.38 -18.12
CA GLU A 118 -15.19 -13.77 -18.47
C GLU A 118 -14.08 -13.89 -19.52
N ASN A 119 -13.86 -12.85 -20.33
CA ASN A 119 -12.89 -12.86 -21.40
C ASN A 119 -11.52 -12.31 -20.95
N GLY A 120 -10.49 -12.62 -21.74
CA GLY A 120 -9.14 -12.11 -21.52
C GLY A 120 -8.12 -13.22 -21.36
N GLY A 121 -6.95 -12.87 -20.84
CA GLY A 121 -5.87 -13.81 -20.59
C GLY A 121 -5.03 -13.39 -19.40
N ILE A 122 -4.56 -14.37 -18.63
CA ILE A 122 -3.64 -14.12 -17.52
C ILE A 122 -2.24 -13.77 -18.04
N ASN A 123 -1.63 -12.73 -17.47
CA ASN A 123 -0.21 -12.44 -17.61
C ASN A 123 0.47 -12.54 -16.24
N GLU A 124 1.29 -13.57 -16.07
CA GLU A 124 2.00 -13.88 -14.83
C GLU A 124 3.35 -13.18 -14.70
N ASP A 125 3.77 -12.37 -15.67
CA ASP A 125 5.05 -11.65 -15.62
C ASP A 125 4.94 -10.28 -14.96
N ILE A 126 3.72 -9.82 -14.67
CA ILE A 126 3.46 -8.54 -14.03
C ILE A 126 3.65 -8.67 -12.51
N SER A 127 4.66 -8.01 -11.96
CA SER A 127 5.14 -8.22 -10.59
C SER A 127 4.32 -7.51 -9.52
N ASP A 128 3.76 -6.34 -9.81
CA ASP A 128 3.04 -5.48 -8.87
C ASP A 128 1.57 -5.89 -8.68
N TRP A 129 1.11 -6.97 -9.33
CA TRP A 129 -0.27 -7.44 -9.27
C TRP A 129 -0.39 -8.85 -8.69
N ILE A 130 -1.53 -9.05 -8.02
CA ILE A 130 -2.07 -10.36 -7.65
C ILE A 130 -3.38 -10.51 -8.38
N SER A 131 -3.68 -11.69 -8.86
CA SER A 131 -4.95 -11.99 -9.51
C SER A 131 -5.48 -13.34 -9.13
N GLY A 132 -6.74 -13.57 -9.45
CA GLY A 132 -7.38 -14.86 -9.26
C GLY A 132 -8.69 -14.96 -10.00
N ASP A 133 -9.31 -16.12 -9.85
CA ASP A 133 -10.54 -16.49 -10.51
C ASP A 133 -11.59 -16.78 -9.46
N VAL A 134 -12.84 -16.44 -9.76
CA VAL A 134 -13.96 -16.91 -8.95
C VAL A 134 -14.39 -18.31 -9.42
N PRO A 135 -15.04 -19.13 -8.58
CA PRO A 135 -15.33 -20.54 -8.93
C PRO A 135 -16.12 -20.74 -10.23
N ARG A 136 -16.89 -19.74 -10.68
CA ARG A 136 -17.68 -19.83 -11.91
C ARG A 136 -16.83 -19.69 -13.18
N ALA A 137 -15.63 -19.13 -13.10
CA ALA A 137 -14.74 -18.96 -14.25
C ALA A 137 -14.14 -20.27 -14.77
N SER A 138 -14.21 -21.36 -14.00
CA SER A 138 -13.69 -22.67 -14.42
C SER A 138 -14.59 -23.44 -15.40
N LYS A 139 -15.72 -22.86 -15.83
CA LYS A 139 -16.62 -23.49 -16.81
C LYS A 139 -16.17 -23.23 -18.24
N LYS A 140 -15.08 -23.88 -18.68
CA LYS A 140 -15.02 -24.27 -20.09
C LYS A 140 -15.97 -25.46 -20.27
N PRO A 141 -17.02 -25.40 -21.10
CA PRO A 141 -17.62 -26.63 -21.59
C PRO A 141 -16.53 -27.39 -22.36
N ALA A 142 -16.29 -28.64 -21.98
CA ALA A 142 -15.25 -29.48 -22.56
C ALA A 142 -15.58 -30.00 -23.98
N ASP A 143 -16.68 -29.52 -24.60
CA ASP A 143 -17.28 -30.11 -25.79
C ASP A 143 -17.36 -29.14 -26.98
N GLU A 144 -16.27 -28.44 -27.31
CA GLU A 144 -16.11 -27.84 -28.64
C GLU A 144 -14.81 -28.38 -29.24
N ILE A 145 -14.96 -29.46 -30.03
CA ILE A 145 -13.97 -30.11 -30.89
C ILE A 145 -14.07 -29.49 -32.28
#